data_AF-A0A673BLS7-F1
#
_entry.id   AF-A0A673BLS7-F1
#
_cell.length_a   1.000
_cell.length_b   1.000
_cell.length_c   1.000
_cell.angle_alpha   90.00
_cell.angle_beta   90.00
_cell.angle_gamma   90.00
#
_symmetry.space_group_name_H-M   'P 1'
#
loop_
_entity.id
_entity.type
_entity.pdbx_description
1 polymer ?
#
loop_
_entity_poly.entity_id
_entity_poly.type
_entity_poly.pdbx_seq_one_letter_code
_entity_poly.pdbx_strand_id
1 'polypeptide(L)'
;NVIPPLLITSEEKKKTCSPNHQFTCGNGACIPTYYTCDGESDCMDGSDEADSLCVTVQPTCAPQQFMCKSGECIDNSKVCNGLKDCQDNSDEKGFNECRNPSVHKCAQVCTDTLTGYYCSCFPGYKLMPDGKACEDLNECLSTPAVCSQICENTVGSYHCKCAPGYIREPDGRTCRQNSGIAPYLLYTNRYYIRNLTTDGSHLSIVLQGLSNVIALDFDHYEKRLYWLDDGVGKLERMRFDGSERETLVDNNIFTSINISLKFNLRFFSLSEM
;
A
#
# COMPACT_ATOMS: atom_id res chain seq x y z
N ASN A 1 39.96 36.12 -0.40
CA ASN A 1 38.79 35.23 -0.36
C ASN A 1 37.53 36.07 -0.22
N VAL A 2 37.12 36.64 -1.35
CA VAL A 2 35.90 37.45 -1.46
C VAL A 2 34.78 36.49 -1.86
N ILE A 3 33.70 36.52 -1.10
CA ILE A 3 32.46 35.78 -1.31
C ILE A 3 31.85 36.26 -2.65
N PRO A 4 31.56 35.39 -3.63
CA PRO A 4 30.84 35.83 -4.82
C PRO A 4 29.35 36.05 -4.48
N PRO A 5 28.73 37.10 -5.05
CA PRO A 5 27.33 37.41 -4.81
C PRO A 5 26.40 36.42 -5.50
N LEU A 6 25.32 36.06 -4.81
CA LEU A 6 24.16 35.35 -5.35
C LEU A 6 23.50 36.22 -6.44
N LEU A 7 23.61 35.79 -7.70
CA LEU A 7 22.77 36.28 -8.79
C LEU A 7 21.37 35.68 -8.62
N ILE A 8 20.44 36.50 -8.13
CA ILE A 8 19.01 36.24 -8.24
C ILE A 8 18.64 36.48 -9.70
N THR A 9 18.51 35.41 -10.50
CA THR A 9 17.77 35.50 -11.75
C THR A 9 16.29 35.52 -11.41
N SER A 10 15.65 36.66 -11.65
CA SER A 10 14.20 36.81 -11.64
C SER A 10 13.60 35.86 -12.68
N GLU A 11 13.14 34.69 -12.26
CA GLU A 11 12.09 34.00 -13.01
C GLU A 11 10.83 34.85 -12.91
N GLU A 12 10.42 35.42 -14.04
CA GLU A 12 9.10 36.04 -14.17
C GLU A 12 8.05 34.99 -13.86
N LYS A 13 7.52 35.07 -12.63
CA LYS A 13 6.44 34.24 -12.13
C LYS A 13 5.21 34.53 -12.99
N LYS A 14 4.99 33.71 -14.02
CA LYS A 14 3.80 33.79 -14.89
C LYS A 14 2.57 33.74 -13.98
N LYS A 15 1.83 34.85 -13.90
CA LYS A 15 0.60 34.94 -13.11
C LYS A 15 -0.35 33.87 -13.63
N THR A 16 -0.51 32.81 -12.86
CA THR A 16 -1.43 31.72 -13.12
C THR A 16 -2.72 32.03 -12.38
N CYS A 17 -3.86 31.93 -13.07
CA CYS A 17 -5.17 32.16 -12.47
C CYS A 17 -5.49 31.09 -11.41
N SER A 18 -6.54 31.29 -10.61
CA SER A 18 -6.89 30.35 -9.53
C SER A 18 -7.17 28.94 -10.10
N PRO A 19 -6.42 27.90 -9.69
CA PRO A 19 -6.37 26.63 -10.42
C PRO A 19 -7.65 25.79 -10.36
N ASN A 20 -8.61 26.14 -9.50
CA ASN A 20 -9.82 25.34 -9.32
C ASN A 20 -10.97 25.72 -10.26
N HIS A 21 -11.05 26.98 -10.72
CA HIS A 21 -12.22 27.47 -11.48
C HIS A 21 -11.91 28.53 -12.55
N GLN A 22 -10.63 28.84 -12.79
CA GLN A 22 -10.24 29.85 -13.79
C GLN A 22 -9.19 29.29 -14.76
N PHE A 23 -9.43 29.51 -16.04
CA PHE A 23 -8.50 29.25 -17.13
C PHE A 23 -7.66 30.50 -17.41
N THR A 24 -6.38 30.29 -17.73
CA THR A 24 -5.44 31.39 -18.05
C THR A 24 -5.26 31.46 -19.56
N CYS A 25 -5.78 32.53 -20.17
CA CYS A 25 -5.64 32.83 -21.60
C CYS A 25 -4.17 33.05 -22.01
N GLY A 26 -3.87 32.96 -23.30
CA GLY A 26 -2.52 33.19 -23.84
C GLY A 26 -2.01 34.61 -23.57
N ASN A 27 -2.89 35.60 -23.62
CA ASN A 27 -2.66 37.00 -23.24
C ASN A 27 -2.58 37.25 -21.71
N GLY A 28 -2.77 36.22 -20.88
CA GLY A 28 -2.72 36.31 -19.42
C GLY A 28 -4.01 36.78 -18.74
N ALA A 29 -5.12 36.93 -19.47
CA ALA A 29 -6.45 37.13 -18.90
C ALA A 29 -6.96 35.85 -18.21
N CYS A 30 -7.88 36.01 -17.25
CA CYS A 30 -8.50 34.89 -16.53
C CYS A 30 -9.98 34.82 -16.87
N ILE A 31 -10.42 33.71 -17.44
CA ILE A 31 -11.84 33.41 -17.66
C ILE A 31 -12.26 32.22 -16.80
N PRO A 32 -13.54 32.09 -16.40
CA PRO A 32 -14.03 30.87 -15.78
C PRO A 32 -13.78 29.62 -16.65
N THR A 33 -13.39 28.50 -16.04
CA THR A 33 -13.09 27.24 -16.76
C THR A 33 -14.25 26.64 -17.56
N TYR A 34 -15.47 27.17 -17.43
CA TYR A 34 -16.61 26.68 -18.21
C TYR A 34 -16.70 27.35 -19.59
N TYR A 35 -16.05 28.50 -19.77
CA TYR A 35 -15.91 29.23 -21.04
C TYR A 35 -14.67 28.77 -21.82
N THR A 36 -14.26 27.51 -21.64
CA THR A 36 -13.16 26.94 -22.40
C THR A 36 -13.71 25.85 -23.28
N CYS A 37 -13.44 25.92 -24.58
CA CYS A 37 -13.96 25.00 -25.59
C CYS A 37 -15.49 25.01 -25.69
N ASP A 38 -16.13 26.16 -25.48
CA ASP A 38 -17.58 26.30 -25.56
C ASP A 38 -18.08 26.86 -26.91
N GLY A 39 -17.15 27.13 -27.83
CA GLY A 39 -17.42 27.59 -29.18
C GLY A 39 -17.53 29.12 -29.32
N GLU A 40 -17.37 29.88 -28.23
CA GLU A 40 -17.25 31.35 -28.27
C GLU A 40 -15.85 31.80 -27.83
N SER A 41 -15.34 32.87 -28.44
CA SER A 41 -14.02 33.40 -28.07
C SER A 41 -14.16 34.42 -26.94
N ASP A 42 -13.97 33.97 -25.70
CA ASP A 42 -13.99 34.78 -24.49
C ASP A 42 -12.60 35.34 -24.13
N CYS A 43 -11.51 34.66 -24.50
CA CYS A 43 -10.15 35.14 -24.21
C CYS A 43 -9.69 36.34 -25.07
N MET A 44 -10.55 36.91 -25.93
CA MET A 44 -10.28 37.97 -26.94
C MET A 44 -9.17 37.66 -27.96
N ASP A 45 -8.19 36.83 -27.59
CA ASP A 45 -7.13 36.28 -28.43
C ASP A 45 -7.45 34.86 -28.92
N GLY A 46 -8.62 34.31 -28.55
CA GLY A 46 -9.10 32.98 -28.94
C GLY A 46 -8.33 31.81 -28.34
N SER A 47 -7.50 32.04 -27.31
CA SER A 47 -6.69 30.97 -26.70
C SER A 47 -7.51 29.90 -25.97
N ASP A 48 -8.70 30.26 -25.52
CA ASP A 48 -9.72 29.39 -24.92
C ASP A 48 -10.33 28.40 -25.90
N GLU A 49 -10.38 28.75 -27.18
CA GLU A 49 -10.95 27.94 -28.26
C GLU A 49 -9.87 27.38 -29.22
N ALA A 50 -8.61 27.38 -28.81
CA ALA A 50 -7.52 26.90 -29.65
C ALA A 50 -7.61 25.39 -29.88
N ASP A 51 -7.48 24.93 -31.13
CA ASP A 51 -7.51 23.49 -31.52
C ASP A 51 -6.53 22.60 -30.71
N SER A 52 -5.44 23.18 -30.20
CA SER A 52 -4.45 22.49 -29.38
C SER A 52 -4.91 22.23 -27.94
N LEU A 53 -5.86 23.02 -27.44
CA LEU A 53 -6.49 22.88 -26.12
C LEU A 53 -7.83 22.15 -26.25
N CYS A 54 -8.65 22.58 -27.20
CA CYS A 54 -9.94 22.02 -27.53
C CYS A 54 -9.75 20.92 -28.55
N VAL A 55 -9.20 19.79 -28.09
CA VAL A 55 -9.29 18.56 -28.86
C VAL A 55 -10.76 18.19 -28.89
N THR A 56 -11.45 18.58 -29.96
CA THR A 56 -12.72 17.93 -30.31
C THR A 56 -12.38 16.46 -30.50
N VAL A 57 -12.70 15.67 -29.48
CA VAL A 57 -12.56 14.23 -29.56
C VAL A 57 -13.41 13.83 -30.76
N GLN A 58 -12.73 13.37 -31.81
CA GLN A 58 -13.31 12.71 -32.98
C GLN A 58 -14.50 11.87 -32.52
N PRO A 59 -15.63 11.96 -33.24
CA PRO A 59 -16.98 11.81 -32.71
C PRO A 59 -17.09 10.56 -31.85
N THR A 60 -17.14 10.77 -30.53
CA THR A 60 -17.66 9.72 -29.66
C THR A 60 -19.14 9.64 -30.01
N CYS A 61 -19.53 8.56 -30.70
CA CYS A 61 -20.92 8.31 -31.04
C CYS A 61 -21.83 8.51 -29.81
N ALA A 62 -23.11 8.84 -30.02
CA ALA A 62 -24.03 9.09 -28.91
C ALA A 62 -24.05 7.88 -27.93
N PRO A 63 -24.32 8.09 -26.63
CA PRO A 63 -24.42 6.98 -25.69
C PRO A 63 -25.42 5.93 -26.22
N GLN A 64 -24.97 4.67 -26.29
CA GLN A 64 -25.65 3.50 -26.92
C GLN A 64 -25.42 3.30 -28.43
N GLN A 65 -24.51 4.05 -29.05
CA GLN A 65 -24.05 3.81 -30.41
C GLN A 65 -22.64 3.20 -30.45
N PHE A 66 -22.42 2.30 -31.40
CA PHE A 66 -21.16 1.66 -31.72
C PHE A 66 -20.49 2.34 -32.91
N MET A 67 -19.21 2.68 -32.78
CA MET A 67 -18.42 3.24 -33.88
C MET A 67 -17.78 2.11 -34.69
N CYS A 68 -18.19 1.97 -35.94
CA CYS A 68 -17.56 1.11 -36.94
C CYS A 68 -16.08 1.50 -37.13
N LYS A 69 -15.21 0.56 -37.51
CA LYS A 69 -13.82 0.88 -37.86
C LYS A 69 -13.72 1.75 -39.13
N SER A 70 -14.76 1.78 -39.95
CA SER A 70 -14.94 2.72 -41.06
C SER A 70 -15.31 4.15 -40.63
N GLY A 71 -15.59 4.39 -39.34
CA GLY A 71 -15.94 5.71 -38.79
C GLY A 71 -17.44 6.02 -38.72
N GLU A 72 -18.30 5.08 -39.13
CA GLU A 72 -19.77 5.22 -39.05
C GLU A 72 -20.29 4.86 -37.65
N CYS A 73 -21.36 5.49 -37.17
CA CYS A 73 -22.01 5.16 -35.91
C CYS A 73 -23.29 4.35 -36.15
N ILE A 74 -23.40 3.16 -35.58
CA ILE A 74 -24.60 2.31 -35.61
C ILE A 74 -25.15 2.11 -34.20
N ASP A 75 -26.38 1.65 -34.06
CA ASP A 75 -26.95 1.34 -32.75
C ASP A 75 -26.32 0.07 -32.15
N ASN A 76 -26.12 0.01 -30.83
CA ASN A 76 -25.59 -1.19 -30.16
C ASN A 76 -26.42 -2.46 -30.45
N SER A 77 -27.73 -2.35 -30.71
CA SER A 77 -28.61 -3.47 -31.10
C SER A 77 -28.31 -4.06 -32.48
N LYS A 78 -27.52 -3.35 -33.28
CA LYS A 78 -27.10 -3.77 -34.62
C LYS A 78 -25.71 -4.40 -34.66
N VAL A 79 -25.01 -4.40 -33.53
CA VAL A 79 -23.73 -5.07 -33.42
C VAL A 79 -23.99 -6.57 -33.30
N CYS A 80 -23.41 -7.36 -34.22
CA CYS A 80 -23.49 -8.82 -34.24
C CYS A 80 -24.93 -9.36 -34.38
N ASN A 81 -25.75 -8.71 -35.19
CA ASN A 81 -27.14 -9.10 -35.43
C ASN A 81 -27.30 -10.04 -36.65
N GLY A 82 -26.19 -10.40 -37.32
CA GLY A 82 -26.18 -11.24 -38.52
C GLY A 82 -26.31 -10.45 -39.83
N LEU A 83 -26.36 -9.12 -39.76
CA LEU A 83 -26.54 -8.21 -40.89
C LEU A 83 -25.41 -7.21 -40.96
N LYS A 84 -24.86 -7.00 -42.16
CA LYS A 84 -23.84 -5.98 -42.40
C LYS A 84 -24.45 -4.57 -42.31
N ASP A 85 -24.43 -3.98 -41.11
CA ASP A 85 -24.79 -2.60 -40.81
C ASP A 85 -23.56 -1.65 -40.93
N CYS A 86 -22.32 -2.09 -40.68
CA CYS A 86 -21.11 -1.29 -40.97
C CYS A 86 -20.63 -1.47 -42.43
N GLN A 87 -20.11 -0.40 -43.04
CA GLN A 87 -19.57 -0.43 -44.41
C GLN A 87 -18.44 -1.45 -44.58
N ASP A 88 -17.62 -1.62 -43.55
CA ASP A 88 -16.50 -2.55 -43.49
C ASP A 88 -16.83 -3.87 -42.77
N ASN A 89 -18.10 -4.11 -42.43
CA ASN A 89 -18.57 -5.30 -41.71
C ASN A 89 -17.90 -5.48 -40.32
N SER A 90 -17.48 -4.36 -39.70
CA SER A 90 -16.84 -4.37 -38.37
C SER A 90 -17.81 -4.64 -37.22
N ASP A 91 -19.11 -4.42 -37.43
CA ASP A 91 -20.24 -4.77 -36.57
C ASP A 91 -20.53 -6.28 -36.53
N GLU A 92 -20.36 -6.96 -37.64
CA GLU A 92 -20.61 -8.40 -37.79
C GLU A 92 -19.36 -9.25 -37.51
N LYS A 93 -18.30 -8.61 -37.03
CA LYS A 93 -17.06 -9.28 -36.66
C LYS A 93 -17.05 -9.77 -35.22
N GLY A 94 -18.13 -9.63 -34.45
CA GLY A 94 -18.29 -10.31 -33.16
C GLY A 94 -18.88 -11.72 -33.34
N PHE A 95 -18.13 -12.56 -34.05
CA PHE A 95 -18.24 -13.98 -33.85
C PHE A 95 -17.72 -14.27 -32.44
N ASN A 96 -18.55 -14.79 -31.53
CA ASN A 96 -18.06 -15.11 -30.19
C ASN A 96 -16.92 -16.14 -30.25
N GLU A 97 -15.68 -15.67 -30.17
CA GLU A 97 -14.51 -16.51 -30.34
C GLU A 97 -14.34 -17.47 -29.17
N CYS A 98 -14.91 -17.13 -28.00
CA CYS A 98 -14.92 -17.98 -26.81
C CYS A 98 -15.74 -19.26 -26.99
N ARG A 99 -16.58 -19.38 -28.03
CA ARG A 99 -17.25 -20.65 -28.38
C ARG A 99 -16.30 -21.68 -28.95
N ASN A 100 -15.13 -21.28 -29.46
CA ASN A 100 -14.19 -22.19 -30.10
C ASN A 100 -12.77 -22.08 -29.50
N PRO A 101 -12.36 -23.07 -28.68
CA PRO A 101 -11.02 -23.12 -28.07
C PRO A 101 -9.84 -23.02 -29.04
N SER A 102 -10.00 -23.52 -30.28
CA SER A 102 -8.95 -23.45 -31.30
C SER A 102 -8.76 -22.04 -31.86
N VAL A 103 -9.78 -21.18 -31.75
CA VAL A 103 -9.76 -19.79 -32.21
C VAL A 103 -9.21 -18.88 -31.11
N HIS A 104 -9.82 -18.90 -29.92
CA HIS A 104 -9.42 -17.98 -28.85
C HIS A 104 -8.09 -18.37 -28.19
N LYS A 105 -7.80 -19.68 -28.07
CA LYS A 105 -6.54 -20.22 -27.50
C LYS A 105 -6.19 -19.67 -26.10
N CYS A 106 -7.17 -19.19 -25.34
CA CYS A 106 -6.97 -18.77 -23.96
C CYS A 106 -6.72 -20.01 -23.11
N ALA A 107 -5.76 -19.96 -22.19
CA ALA A 107 -5.44 -21.09 -21.32
C ALA A 107 -6.53 -21.37 -20.28
N GLN A 108 -7.21 -20.32 -19.78
CA GLN A 108 -8.19 -20.43 -18.69
C GLN A 108 -9.51 -19.73 -19.06
N VAL A 109 -9.63 -18.42 -18.84
CA VAL A 109 -10.89 -17.69 -19.02
C VAL A 109 -10.87 -16.92 -20.33
N CYS A 110 -11.95 -17.01 -21.10
CA CYS A 110 -12.19 -16.21 -22.30
C CYS A 110 -13.43 -15.35 -22.06
N THR A 111 -13.30 -14.03 -22.28
CA THR A 111 -14.41 -13.09 -22.20
C THR A 111 -14.65 -12.46 -23.57
N ASP A 112 -15.86 -12.65 -24.07
CA ASP A 112 -16.33 -12.11 -25.33
C ASP A 112 -16.69 -10.62 -25.17
N THR A 113 -16.33 -9.81 -26.15
CA THR A 113 -16.64 -8.37 -26.19
C THR A 113 -17.24 -8.01 -27.54
N LEU A 114 -17.91 -6.86 -27.61
CA LEU A 114 -18.54 -6.36 -28.84
C LEU A 114 -17.54 -6.17 -30.00
N THR A 115 -16.23 -6.08 -29.71
CA THR A 115 -15.16 -5.86 -30.70
C THR A 115 -14.19 -7.03 -30.86
N GLY A 116 -14.39 -8.14 -30.15
CA GLY A 116 -13.53 -9.33 -30.17
C GLY A 116 -13.59 -10.10 -28.85
N TYR A 117 -12.45 -10.49 -28.30
CA TYR A 117 -12.37 -11.17 -27.01
C TYR A 117 -11.06 -10.85 -26.29
N TYR A 118 -11.01 -11.10 -24.99
CA TYR A 118 -9.76 -11.11 -24.24
C TYR A 118 -9.68 -12.32 -23.33
N CYS A 119 -8.45 -12.75 -23.04
CA CYS A 119 -8.18 -13.83 -22.11
C CYS A 119 -7.90 -13.26 -20.72
N SER A 120 -8.35 -13.96 -19.69
CA SER A 120 -7.99 -13.70 -18.30
C SER A 120 -7.70 -15.01 -17.58
N CYS A 121 -7.15 -14.91 -16.37
CA CYS A 121 -6.74 -16.06 -15.58
C CYS A 121 -7.58 -16.18 -14.29
N PHE A 122 -7.65 -17.39 -13.75
CA PHE A 122 -8.23 -17.65 -12.43
C PHE A 122 -7.42 -16.94 -11.33
N PRO A 123 -8.02 -16.68 -10.16
CA PRO A 123 -7.28 -16.20 -9.00
C PRO A 123 -6.07 -17.11 -8.71
N GLY A 124 -4.92 -16.51 -8.37
CA GLY A 124 -3.66 -17.25 -8.18
C GLY A 124 -2.83 -17.43 -9.45
N TYR A 125 -3.24 -16.85 -10.58
CA TYR A 125 -2.50 -16.90 -11.84
C TYR A 125 -2.33 -15.49 -12.44
N LYS A 126 -1.25 -15.29 -13.20
CA LYS A 126 -1.01 -14.08 -13.97
C LYS A 126 -0.99 -14.38 -15.48
N LEU A 127 -1.54 -13.44 -16.26
CA LEU A 127 -1.56 -13.54 -17.71
C LEU A 127 -0.16 -13.27 -18.26
N MET A 128 0.33 -14.17 -19.11
CA MET A 128 1.65 -14.07 -19.73
C MET A 128 1.65 -12.97 -20.82
N PRO A 129 2.84 -12.50 -21.26
CA PRO A 129 2.96 -11.46 -22.28
C PRO A 129 2.35 -11.80 -23.65
N ASP A 130 2.08 -13.09 -23.90
CA ASP A 130 1.38 -13.55 -25.10
C ASP A 130 -0.13 -13.22 -25.08
N GLY A 131 -0.65 -12.73 -23.94
CA GLY A 131 -2.04 -12.39 -23.73
C GLY A 131 -2.98 -13.60 -23.70
N LYS A 132 -2.46 -14.82 -23.54
CA LYS A 132 -3.24 -16.06 -23.66
C LYS A 132 -2.92 -17.10 -22.59
N ALA A 133 -1.63 -17.32 -22.33
CA ALA A 133 -1.21 -18.30 -21.33
C ALA A 133 -1.31 -17.72 -19.92
N CYS A 134 -1.58 -18.58 -18.95
CA CYS A 134 -1.65 -18.24 -17.55
C CYS A 134 -0.56 -18.99 -16.80
N GLU A 135 0.31 -18.27 -16.12
CA GLU A 135 1.33 -18.85 -15.25
C GLU A 135 0.94 -18.67 -13.79
N ASP A 136 1.35 -19.62 -12.98
CA ASP A 136 1.14 -19.61 -11.53
C ASP A 136 1.75 -18.35 -10.90
N LEU A 137 0.98 -17.66 -10.06
CA LEU A 137 1.46 -16.48 -9.35
C LEU A 137 2.12 -16.94 -8.05
N ASN A 138 3.45 -16.85 -7.98
CA ASN A 138 4.14 -17.15 -6.73
C ASN A 138 3.92 -16.05 -5.68
N GLU A 139 2.92 -16.22 -4.81
CA GLU A 139 2.55 -15.22 -3.81
C GLU A 139 3.65 -15.01 -2.76
N CYS A 140 4.46 -16.04 -2.50
CA CYS A 140 5.59 -15.93 -1.58
C CYS A 140 6.67 -14.94 -2.06
N LEU A 141 6.74 -14.68 -3.38
CA LEU A 141 7.65 -13.69 -3.97
C LEU A 141 6.94 -12.38 -4.33
N SER A 142 5.72 -12.45 -4.86
CA SER A 142 5.01 -11.26 -5.33
C SER A 142 4.37 -10.45 -4.20
N THR A 143 4.05 -11.09 -3.08
CA THR A 143 3.44 -10.45 -1.90
C THR A 143 4.29 -10.70 -0.66
N PRO A 144 5.27 -9.82 -0.37
CA PRO A 144 6.08 -9.93 0.84
C PRO A 144 5.20 -9.96 2.10
N ALA A 145 5.53 -10.87 3.03
CA ALA A 145 4.78 -11.08 4.27
C ALA A 145 3.31 -11.54 4.10
N VAL A 146 2.97 -12.20 2.98
CA VAL A 146 1.65 -12.83 2.79
C VAL A 146 1.31 -13.87 3.88
N CYS A 147 2.34 -14.56 4.38
CA CYS A 147 2.27 -15.43 5.55
C CYS A 147 3.03 -14.77 6.71
N SER A 148 2.53 -14.93 7.92
CA SER A 148 3.20 -14.43 9.14
C SER A 148 4.57 -15.06 9.40
N GLN A 149 4.79 -16.29 8.93
CA GLN A 149 6.03 -17.04 9.14
C GLN A 149 6.54 -17.69 7.85
N ILE A 150 6.10 -18.91 7.54
CA ILE A 150 6.64 -19.70 6.43
C ILE A 150 5.60 -19.73 5.31
N CYS A 151 6.02 -19.38 4.09
CA CYS A 151 5.17 -19.43 2.90
C CYS A 151 5.64 -20.55 1.97
N GLU A 152 4.71 -21.38 1.51
CA GLU A 152 4.95 -22.36 0.45
C GLU A 152 4.01 -22.09 -0.72
N ASN A 153 4.60 -21.89 -1.90
CA ASN A 153 3.85 -21.69 -3.13
C ASN A 153 3.23 -23.02 -3.60
N THR A 154 2.00 -22.99 -4.06
CA THR A 154 1.29 -24.14 -4.64
C THR A 154 0.68 -23.73 -5.98
N VAL A 155 0.25 -24.69 -6.80
CA VAL A 155 -0.34 -24.32 -8.09
C VAL A 155 -1.73 -23.70 -7.89
N GLY A 156 -1.88 -22.44 -8.27
CA GLY A 156 -3.09 -21.62 -8.16
C GLY A 156 -3.33 -21.00 -6.78
N SER A 157 -2.41 -21.16 -5.83
CA SER A 157 -2.52 -20.59 -4.48
C SER A 157 -1.23 -20.74 -3.69
N TYR A 158 -1.26 -20.48 -2.39
CA TYR A 158 -0.16 -20.74 -1.48
C TYR A 158 -0.67 -21.32 -0.17
N HIS A 159 0.24 -21.95 0.57
CA HIS A 159 -0.03 -22.51 1.87
C HIS A 159 0.92 -21.92 2.92
N CYS A 160 0.36 -21.23 3.91
CA CYS A 160 1.14 -20.75 5.04
C CYS A 160 1.37 -21.86 6.07
N LYS A 161 2.63 -22.05 6.44
CA LYS A 161 3.07 -22.94 7.52
C LYS A 161 3.63 -22.14 8.69
N CYS A 162 3.62 -22.79 9.85
CA CYS A 162 4.16 -22.23 11.09
C CYS A 162 5.44 -22.95 11.48
N ALA A 163 6.37 -22.20 12.08
CA ALA A 163 7.58 -22.72 12.67
C ALA A 163 7.24 -23.68 13.85
N PRO A 164 8.17 -24.57 14.26
CA PRO A 164 7.96 -25.44 15.39
C PRO A 164 7.53 -24.68 16.66
N GLY A 165 6.48 -25.16 17.33
CA GLY A 165 5.92 -24.50 18.51
C GLY A 165 4.86 -23.42 18.22
N TYR A 166 4.49 -23.23 16.95
CA TYR A 166 3.40 -22.34 16.52
C TYR A 166 2.27 -23.13 15.84
N ILE A 167 1.05 -22.60 15.93
CA ILE A 167 -0.18 -23.14 15.34
C ILE A 167 -0.82 -22.10 14.42
N ARG A 168 -1.41 -22.58 13.33
CA ARG A 168 -2.05 -21.74 12.31
C ARG A 168 -3.43 -21.30 12.77
N GLU A 169 -3.69 -20.00 12.70
CA GLU A 169 -4.98 -19.39 13.02
C GLU A 169 -6.04 -19.67 11.94
N PRO A 170 -7.35 -19.48 12.25
CA PRO A 170 -8.45 -19.72 11.30
C PRO A 170 -8.39 -18.88 10.02
N ASP A 171 -7.69 -17.74 10.05
CA ASP A 171 -7.45 -16.89 8.88
C ASP A 171 -6.55 -17.57 7.83
N GLY A 172 -5.89 -18.66 8.20
CA GLY A 172 -4.99 -19.41 7.35
C GLY A 172 -3.65 -18.74 7.04
N ARG A 173 -3.32 -17.61 7.66
CA ARG A 173 -2.09 -16.83 7.38
C ARG A 173 -1.27 -16.55 8.63
N THR A 174 -1.94 -16.42 9.77
CA THR A 174 -1.32 -16.05 11.04
C THR A 174 -0.91 -17.28 11.82
N CYS A 175 0.28 -17.23 12.41
CA CYS A 175 0.83 -18.27 13.25
C CYS A 175 0.93 -17.75 14.69
N ARG A 176 0.22 -18.40 15.61
CA ARG A 176 0.25 -18.09 17.03
C ARG A 176 1.08 -19.11 17.79
N GLN A 177 1.81 -18.66 18.80
CA GLN A 177 2.59 -19.57 19.65
C GLN A 177 1.65 -20.55 20.40
N ASN A 178 2.02 -21.82 20.41
CA ASN A 178 1.25 -22.90 21.04
C ASN A 178 1.59 -23.07 22.53
N SER A 179 1.72 -21.95 23.26
CA SER A 179 2.00 -21.97 24.71
C SER A 179 0.72 -21.96 25.56
N GLY A 180 -0.42 -21.59 24.98
CA GLY A 180 -1.67 -21.36 25.72
C GLY A 180 -1.62 -20.12 26.64
N ILE A 181 -0.53 -19.35 26.61
CA ILE A 181 -0.35 -18.14 27.40
C ILE A 181 -0.77 -16.96 26.54
N ALA A 182 -1.71 -16.16 27.03
CA ALA A 182 -2.09 -14.92 26.39
C ALA A 182 -0.91 -13.92 26.41
N PRO A 183 -0.54 -13.33 25.27
CA PRO A 183 0.51 -12.33 25.24
C PRO A 183 0.08 -11.08 26.02
N TYR A 184 1.07 -10.36 26.53
CA TYR A 184 0.87 -9.12 27.25
C TYR A 184 2.01 -8.14 26.92
N LEU A 185 1.69 -6.86 26.99
CA LEU A 185 2.61 -5.76 26.73
C LEU A 185 3.06 -5.16 28.06
N LEU A 186 4.35 -5.29 28.35
CA LEU A 186 4.99 -4.54 29.42
C LEU A 186 5.54 -3.23 28.85
N TYR A 187 5.22 -2.12 29.51
CA TYR A 187 5.71 -0.81 29.09
C TYR A 187 5.97 0.10 30.28
N THR A 188 6.86 1.06 30.07
CA THR A 188 7.18 2.09 31.05
C THR A 188 6.33 3.32 30.81
N ASN A 189 5.95 3.99 31.89
CA ASN A 189 5.29 5.27 31.85
C ASN A 189 5.87 6.15 32.96
N ARG A 190 7.09 6.66 32.72
CA ARG A 190 7.87 7.56 33.58
C ARG A 190 8.06 7.07 35.02
N TYR A 191 7.00 7.14 35.83
CA TYR A 191 6.96 6.75 37.24
C TYR A 191 6.45 5.31 37.47
N TYR A 192 5.98 4.63 36.41
CA TYR A 192 5.34 3.32 36.49
C TYR A 192 5.93 2.33 35.48
N ILE A 193 5.93 1.06 35.83
CA ILE A 193 5.95 -0.04 34.88
C ILE A 193 4.57 -0.70 34.89
N ARG A 194 4.01 -0.93 33.71
CA ARG A 194 2.63 -1.40 33.53
C ARG A 194 2.58 -2.63 32.65
N ASN A 195 1.50 -3.37 32.84
CA ASN A 195 1.13 -4.54 32.06
C ASN A 195 -0.22 -4.30 31.41
N LEU A 196 -0.32 -4.54 30.11
CA LEU A 196 -1.51 -4.36 29.30
C LEU A 196 -1.76 -5.63 28.49
N THR A 197 -2.99 -6.12 28.47
CA THR A 197 -3.38 -7.22 27.57
C THR A 197 -3.34 -6.75 26.12
N THR A 198 -3.02 -7.63 25.17
CA THR A 198 -2.86 -7.22 23.75
C THR A 198 -4.15 -6.73 23.09
N ASP A 199 -5.32 -7.06 23.65
CA ASP A 199 -6.62 -6.53 23.25
C ASP A 199 -6.95 -5.16 23.90
N GLY A 200 -6.12 -4.70 24.83
CA GLY A 200 -6.27 -3.43 25.53
C GLY A 200 -7.34 -3.42 26.64
N SER A 201 -7.98 -4.57 26.93
CA SER A 201 -9.12 -4.64 27.86
C SER A 201 -8.71 -4.51 29.33
N HIS A 202 -7.50 -4.94 29.69
CA HIS A 202 -7.04 -4.97 31.07
C HIS A 202 -5.65 -4.34 31.24
N LEU A 203 -5.59 -3.31 32.09
CA LEU A 203 -4.37 -2.59 32.44
C LEU A 203 -4.07 -2.75 33.94
N SER A 204 -2.86 -3.21 34.28
CA SER A 204 -2.41 -3.33 35.67
C SER A 204 -1.06 -2.66 35.90
N ILE A 205 -0.81 -2.22 37.13
CA ILE A 205 0.47 -1.64 37.56
C ILE A 205 1.37 -2.78 38.05
N VAL A 206 2.58 -2.88 37.50
CA VAL A 206 3.61 -3.85 37.91
C VAL A 206 4.51 -3.24 38.98
N LEU A 207 4.96 -2.00 38.75
CA LEU A 207 5.81 -1.27 39.70
C LEU A 207 5.46 0.22 39.66
N GLN A 208 5.52 0.86 40.83
CA GLN A 208 5.27 2.29 41.01
C GLN A 208 6.34 2.91 41.93
N GLY A 209 6.39 4.24 42.00
CA GLY A 209 7.37 4.96 42.82
C GLY A 209 8.75 5.06 42.17
N LEU A 210 8.80 4.99 40.84
CA LEU A 210 10.00 5.21 40.05
C LEU A 210 10.14 6.71 39.74
N SER A 211 11.32 7.16 39.29
CA SER A 211 11.59 8.57 39.00
C SER A 211 11.44 8.90 37.51
N ASN A 212 12.24 8.28 36.66
CA ASN A 212 12.16 8.45 35.21
C ASN A 212 12.67 7.19 34.49
N VAL A 213 11.80 6.19 34.36
CA VAL A 213 12.15 4.95 33.66
C VAL A 213 12.08 5.11 32.16
N ILE A 214 13.21 4.88 31.50
CA ILE A 214 13.36 5.10 30.06
C ILE A 214 13.50 3.80 29.26
N ALA A 215 13.98 2.72 29.89
CA ALA A 215 14.17 1.44 29.24
C ALA A 215 13.70 0.29 30.14
N LEU A 216 13.20 -0.77 29.49
CA LEU A 216 12.69 -1.97 30.13
C LEU A 216 13.07 -3.17 29.27
N ASP A 217 13.43 -4.26 29.91
CA ASP A 217 13.59 -5.55 29.25
C ASP A 217 13.16 -6.70 30.17
N PHE A 218 12.82 -7.85 29.58
CA PHE A 218 12.25 -8.98 30.29
C PHE A 218 12.90 -10.30 29.89
N ASP A 219 13.48 -10.98 30.86
CA ASP A 219 13.95 -12.35 30.71
C ASP A 219 12.77 -13.31 30.95
N HIS A 220 12.32 -13.95 29.87
CA HIS A 220 11.23 -14.92 29.93
C HIS A 220 11.59 -16.22 30.65
N TYR A 221 12.86 -16.65 30.61
CA TYR A 221 13.30 -17.91 31.21
C TYR A 221 13.42 -17.78 32.72
N GLU A 222 14.10 -16.71 33.19
CA GLU A 222 14.22 -16.43 34.63
C GLU A 222 13.01 -15.69 35.21
N LYS A 223 12.06 -15.25 34.38
CA LYS A 223 10.93 -14.40 34.79
C LYS A 223 11.41 -13.15 35.52
N ARG A 224 12.41 -12.46 34.96
CA ARG A 224 13.02 -11.26 35.55
C ARG A 224 12.79 -10.04 34.69
N LEU A 225 12.45 -8.95 35.35
CA LEU A 225 12.28 -7.63 34.77
C LEU A 225 13.51 -6.78 35.06
N TYR A 226 14.01 -6.09 34.06
CA TYR A 226 15.17 -5.19 34.13
C TYR A 226 14.74 -3.82 33.67
N TRP A 227 15.05 -2.77 34.43
CA TRP A 227 14.70 -1.40 34.04
C TRP A 227 15.79 -0.41 34.39
N LEU A 228 15.85 0.64 33.57
CA LEU A 228 16.72 1.78 33.78
C LEU A 228 15.92 2.97 34.25
N ASP A 229 16.18 3.40 35.48
CA ASP A 229 15.67 4.64 36.02
C ASP A 229 16.74 5.74 35.91
N ASP A 230 16.63 6.54 34.85
CA ASP A 230 17.53 7.67 34.57
C ASP A 230 17.38 8.79 35.61
N GLY A 231 16.20 8.91 36.22
CA GLY A 231 15.92 9.94 37.23
C GLY A 231 16.73 9.75 38.52
N VAL A 232 17.25 8.54 38.76
CA VAL A 232 18.15 8.22 39.87
C VAL A 232 19.48 7.59 39.42
N GLY A 233 19.69 7.42 38.12
CA GLY A 233 20.90 6.83 37.54
C GLY A 233 21.13 5.35 37.91
N LYS A 234 20.06 4.55 38.03
CA LYS A 234 20.13 3.15 38.48
C LYS A 234 19.61 2.16 37.44
N LEU A 235 20.34 1.07 37.27
CA LEU A 235 19.85 -0.15 36.62
C LEU A 235 19.47 -1.15 37.70
N GLU A 236 18.21 -1.54 37.72
CA GLU A 236 17.66 -2.48 38.69
C GLU A 236 17.04 -3.69 37.99
N ARG A 237 16.92 -4.77 38.74
CA ARG A 237 16.12 -5.94 38.32
C ARG A 237 15.31 -6.50 39.48
N MET A 238 14.24 -7.20 39.14
CA MET A 238 13.43 -7.99 40.08
C MET A 238 12.78 -9.17 39.38
N ARG A 239 12.35 -10.19 40.14
CA ARG A 239 11.45 -11.23 39.62
C ARG A 239 10.09 -10.63 39.30
N PHE A 240 9.38 -11.18 38.31
CA PHE A 240 8.08 -10.64 37.88
C PHE A 240 6.98 -10.72 38.96
N ASP A 241 7.18 -11.56 39.98
CA ASP A 241 6.32 -11.63 41.17
C ASP A 241 6.61 -10.51 42.20
N GLY A 242 7.61 -9.65 41.95
CA GLY A 242 8.05 -8.57 42.81
C GLY A 242 9.14 -8.94 43.82
N SER A 243 9.59 -10.19 43.86
CA SER A 243 10.66 -10.65 44.76
C SER A 243 12.07 -10.36 44.19
N GLU A 244 13.10 -10.58 45.02
CA GLU A 244 14.53 -10.48 44.62
C GLU A 244 14.90 -9.16 43.92
N ARG A 245 14.40 -8.02 44.41
CA ARG A 245 14.80 -6.72 43.86
C ARG A 245 16.24 -6.40 44.21
N GLU A 246 17.04 -6.08 43.21
CA GLU A 246 18.45 -5.72 43.36
C GLU A 246 18.87 -4.60 42.39
N THR A 247 19.84 -3.80 42.83
CA THR A 247 20.49 -2.78 42.00
C THR A 247 21.73 -3.39 41.37
N LEU A 248 21.78 -3.40 40.04
CA LEU A 248 22.92 -3.92 39.27
C LEU A 248 23.99 -2.86 39.07
N VAL A 249 23.57 -1.61 38.84
CA VAL A 249 24.46 -0.46 38.63
C VAL A 249 23.89 0.74 39.37
N ASP A 250 24.76 1.46 40.08
CA ASP A 250 24.44 2.65 40.84
C ASP A 250 25.41 3.79 40.47
N ASN A 251 24.88 4.98 40.15
CA ASN A 251 25.62 6.23 39.92
C ASN A 251 26.64 6.25 38.77
N ASN A 252 26.46 5.46 37.70
CA ASN A 252 27.43 5.44 36.60
C ASN A 252 26.82 5.32 35.20
N ILE A 253 25.55 5.72 35.05
CA ILE A 253 24.85 5.64 33.77
C ILE A 253 24.50 7.05 33.32
N PHE A 254 25.48 7.74 32.75
CA PHE A 254 25.22 8.97 32.03
C PHE A 254 24.79 8.59 30.60
N THR A 255 23.51 8.81 30.28
CA THR A 255 22.96 8.83 28.91
C THR A 255 22.82 7.51 28.15
N SER A 256 22.39 6.41 28.77
CA SER A 256 22.00 5.21 28.00
C SER A 256 20.54 5.29 27.54
N ILE A 257 20.34 5.41 26.23
CA ILE A 257 19.03 5.65 25.60
C ILE A 257 18.17 4.38 25.48
N ASN A 258 18.78 3.19 25.47
CA ASN A 258 18.07 1.91 25.46
C ASN A 258 18.88 0.82 26.16
N ILE A 259 18.18 -0.18 26.67
CA ILE A 259 18.75 -1.44 27.15
C ILE A 259 18.21 -2.56 26.26
N SER A 260 19.11 -3.45 25.83
CA SER A 260 18.74 -4.73 25.22
C SER A 260 19.50 -5.85 25.89
N LEU A 261 18.77 -6.87 26.35
CA LEU A 261 19.24 -8.13 26.87
C LEU A 261 19.44 -9.08 25.69
N LYS A 262 20.69 -9.50 25.48
CA LYS A 262 20.95 -10.67 24.65
C LYS A 262 20.76 -11.93 25.48
N PHE A 263 20.19 -12.98 24.88
CA PHE A 263 20.35 -14.36 25.37
C PHE A 263 21.84 -14.58 25.66
N ASN A 264 22.20 -14.79 26.94
CA ASN A 264 23.53 -14.71 27.58
C ASN A 264 23.87 -13.47 28.44
N LEU A 265 22.88 -12.69 28.91
CA LEU A 265 23.04 -11.73 30.02
C LEU A 265 24.10 -10.63 29.78
N ARG A 266 24.29 -10.19 28.53
CA ARG A 266 25.11 -8.99 28.24
C ARG A 266 24.20 -7.80 27.98
N PHE A 267 24.38 -6.75 28.77
CA PHE A 267 23.75 -5.44 28.60
C PHE A 267 24.59 -4.61 27.62
N PHE A 268 23.94 -3.98 26.64
CA PHE A 268 24.57 -2.97 25.80
C PHE A 268 23.77 -1.67 25.93
N SER A 269 24.49 -0.57 26.19
CA SER A 269 23.97 0.78 25.99
C SER A 269 24.20 1.15 24.53
N LEU A 270 23.22 1.76 23.87
CA LEU A 270 23.38 2.30 22.51
C LEU A 270 24.40 3.44 22.40
N SER A 271 25.05 3.84 23.50
CA SER A 271 26.19 4.75 23.46
C SER A 271 27.50 4.11 22.97
N GLU A 272 27.54 2.79 22.77
CA GLU A 272 28.74 2.04 22.32
C GLU A 272 28.62 1.46 20.89
N MET A 273 27.71 1.97 20.06
CA MET A 273 27.62 1.66 18.62
C MET A 273 28.03 2.84 17.74
#